data_AF-A0AAX1WQX9-F1
#
_entry.id   AF-A0AAX1WQX9-F1
#
_cell.length_a   1.000
_cell.length_b   1.000
_cell.length_c   1.000
_cell.angle_alpha   90.00
_cell.angle_beta   90.00
_cell.angle_gamma   90.00
#
_symmetry.space_group_name_H-M   'P 1'
#
loop_
_entity.id
_entity.type
_entity.pdbx_description
1 polymer ?
#
loop_
_entity_poly.entity_id
_entity_poly.type
_entity_poly.pdbx_seq_one_letter_code
_entity_poly.pdbx_strand_id
1 'polypeptide(L)'
;KKGKEALTEEVRRLIRSSLGNRAKEGLIVDFIQQTNLDDMPDKASIIDAFFTYAQREQQREAEALIKEENLNEEAARRYIRTSLKREYATENGTELNETLPKLSPLNPQYKTKKQTVFQKIGAFIDKFKGVGGNI
;
A
#
# COMPACT_ATOMS: atom_id res chain seq x y z
N LYS A 1 19.86 18.28 -18.70
CA LYS A 1 19.14 17.40 -17.72
C LYS A 1 17.65 17.66 -17.87
N LYS A 2 16.81 16.64 -18.10
CA LYS A 2 15.36 16.81 -17.91
C LYS A 2 15.15 17.17 -16.44
N GLY A 3 14.36 18.22 -16.16
CA GLY A 3 14.01 18.58 -14.78
C GLY A 3 13.15 17.49 -14.14
N LYS A 4 13.05 17.49 -12.80
CA LYS A 4 12.23 16.52 -12.05
C LYS A 4 10.78 16.43 -12.56
N GLU A 5 10.22 17.55 -13.02
CA GLU A 5 8.87 17.61 -13.59
C GLU A 5 8.74 16.75 -14.86
N ALA A 6 9.65 16.93 -15.82
CA ALA A 6 9.65 16.16 -17.06
C ALA A 6 9.87 14.66 -16.82
N LEU A 7 10.71 14.30 -15.84
CA LEU A 7 10.88 12.91 -15.39
C LEU A 7 9.60 12.35 -14.78
N THR A 8 8.93 13.12 -13.93
CA THR A 8 7.69 12.71 -13.26
C THR A 8 6.58 12.42 -14.28
N GLU A 9 6.40 13.29 -15.28
CA GLU A 9 5.39 13.09 -16.32
C GLU A 9 5.69 11.86 -17.21
N GLU A 10 6.96 11.64 -17.53
CA GLU A 10 7.37 10.45 -18.28
C GLU A 10 7.09 9.16 -17.50
N VAL A 11 7.41 9.14 -16.20
CA VAL A 11 7.15 8.02 -15.31
C VAL A 11 5.65 7.78 -15.15
N ARG A 12 4.83 8.82 -14.94
CA ARG A 12 3.36 8.70 -14.89
C ARG A 12 2.81 8.04 -16.14
N ARG A 13 3.24 8.50 -17.33
CA ARG A 13 2.81 7.94 -18.61
C ARG A 13 3.13 6.45 -18.71
N LEU A 14 4.35 6.04 -18.33
CA LEU A 14 4.78 4.65 -18.35
C LEU A 14 3.96 3.80 -17.37
N ILE A 15 3.76 4.27 -16.14
CA ILE A 15 2.99 3.56 -15.12
C ILE A 15 1.53 3.37 -15.57
N ARG A 16 0.88 4.41 -16.11
CA ARG A 16 -0.51 4.34 -16.56
C ARG A 16 -0.73 3.35 -17.71
N SER A 17 0.30 3.15 -18.54
CA SER A 17 0.27 2.13 -19.60
C SER A 17 0.33 0.69 -19.06
N SER A 18 0.80 0.49 -17.82
CA SER A 18 0.91 -0.81 -17.15
C SER A 18 -0.23 -1.02 -16.16
N LEU A 19 -1.21 -1.87 -16.53
CA LEU A 19 -2.41 -2.14 -15.73
C LEU A 19 -2.10 -2.49 -14.26
N GLY A 20 -1.10 -3.35 -14.02
CA GLY A 20 -0.74 -3.81 -12.68
C GLY A 20 0.03 -2.81 -11.81
N ASN A 21 0.54 -1.72 -12.40
CA ASN A 21 1.39 -0.75 -11.70
C ASN A 21 0.69 0.59 -11.41
N ARG A 22 -0.54 0.80 -11.91
CA ARG A 22 -1.27 2.07 -11.71
C ARG A 22 -1.43 2.45 -10.23
N ALA A 23 -1.70 1.47 -9.38
CA ALA A 23 -1.83 1.68 -7.93
C ALA A 23 -0.52 2.18 -7.27
N LYS A 24 0.63 2.00 -7.91
CA LYS A 24 1.95 2.44 -7.45
C LYS A 24 2.31 3.84 -7.92
N GLU A 25 1.50 4.49 -8.77
CA GLU A 25 1.81 5.79 -9.36
C GLU A 25 2.18 6.83 -8.30
N GLY A 26 1.33 7.01 -7.28
CA GLY A 26 1.59 7.95 -6.19
C GLY A 26 2.89 7.63 -5.46
N LEU A 27 3.11 6.35 -5.11
CA LEU A 27 4.32 5.91 -4.40
C LEU A 27 5.61 6.24 -5.16
N ILE A 28 5.63 6.01 -6.48
CA ILE A 28 6.80 6.27 -7.32
C ILE A 28 7.00 7.77 -7.56
N VAL A 29 5.90 8.52 -7.79
CA VAL A 29 5.96 9.96 -7.98
C VAL A 29 6.47 10.66 -6.72
N ASP A 30 5.94 10.28 -5.56
CA ASP A 30 6.35 10.83 -4.27
C ASP A 30 7.83 10.55 -3.99
N PHE A 31 8.32 9.35 -4.31
CA PHE A 31 9.74 9.01 -4.21
C PHE A 31 10.62 9.96 -5.05
N ILE A 32 10.27 10.19 -6.33
CA ILE A 32 11.02 11.09 -7.23
C ILE A 32 11.03 12.53 -6.70
N GLN A 33 9.91 12.98 -6.14
CA GLN A 33 9.78 14.33 -5.60
C GLN A 33 10.63 14.51 -4.33
N GLN A 34 10.53 13.56 -3.39
CA GLN A 34 11.18 13.64 -2.08
C GLN A 34 12.68 13.30 -2.09
N THR A 35 13.16 12.64 -3.15
CA THR A 35 14.53 12.14 -3.21
C THR A 35 15.39 12.94 -4.18
N ASN A 36 16.64 13.21 -3.82
CA ASN A 36 17.61 13.75 -4.76
C ASN A 36 18.29 12.62 -5.55
N LEU A 37 17.83 12.40 -6.78
CA LEU A 37 18.37 11.34 -7.64
C LEU A 37 19.82 11.61 -8.08
N ASP A 38 20.29 12.84 -7.96
CA ASP A 38 21.68 13.19 -8.30
C ASP A 38 22.69 12.68 -7.27
N ASP A 39 22.24 12.37 -6.05
CA ASP A 39 23.08 11.81 -4.98
C ASP A 39 23.23 10.28 -5.11
N MET A 40 22.60 9.67 -6.11
CA MET A 40 22.59 8.22 -6.32
C MET A 40 23.57 7.85 -7.44
N PRO A 41 24.62 7.06 -7.13
CA PRO A 41 25.73 6.83 -8.07
C PRO A 41 25.35 5.91 -9.24
N ASP A 42 24.36 5.04 -9.07
CA ASP A 42 23.96 4.06 -10.09
C ASP A 42 22.49 3.64 -9.97
N LYS A 43 22.06 2.80 -10.93
CA LYS A 43 20.69 2.28 -10.98
C LYS A 43 20.34 1.37 -9.80
N ALA A 44 21.30 0.61 -9.28
CA ALA A 44 21.06 -0.30 -8.15
C ALA A 44 20.74 0.50 -6.88
N SER A 45 21.48 1.58 -6.65
CA SER A 45 21.27 2.51 -5.54
C SER A 45 19.89 3.16 -5.56
N ILE A 46 19.38 3.50 -6.75
CA ILE A 46 18.01 4.04 -6.91
C ILE A 46 16.97 2.99 -6.53
N ILE A 47 17.18 1.73 -6.94
CA ILE A 47 16.27 0.61 -6.65
C ILE A 47 16.22 0.36 -5.13
N ASP A 48 17.38 0.27 -4.48
CA ASP A 48 17.47 0.03 -3.03
C ASP A 48 16.84 1.17 -2.23
N ALA A 49 17.09 2.42 -2.65
CA ALA A 49 16.48 3.59 -2.03
C ALA A 49 14.96 3.61 -2.21
N PHE A 50 14.46 3.21 -3.39
CA PHE A 50 13.02 3.11 -3.62
C PHE A 50 12.38 2.06 -2.73
N PHE A 51 12.94 0.85 -2.63
CA PHE A 51 12.38 -0.19 -1.76
C PHE A 51 12.43 0.20 -0.28
N THR A 52 13.51 0.84 0.16
CA THR A 52 13.63 1.37 1.52
C THR A 52 12.55 2.42 1.81
N TYR A 53 12.36 3.37 0.89
CA TYR A 53 11.30 4.37 0.97
C TYR A 53 9.91 3.70 0.99
N ALA A 54 9.67 2.77 0.06
CA ALA A 54 8.39 2.11 -0.08
C ALA A 54 8.00 1.29 1.15
N GLN A 55 8.95 0.60 1.79
CA GLN A 55 8.72 -0.14 3.04
C GLN A 55 8.38 0.79 4.21
N ARG A 56 9.02 1.96 4.29
CA ARG A 56 8.67 2.98 5.30
C ARG A 56 7.25 3.51 5.08
N GLU A 57 6.90 3.86 3.85
CA GLU A 57 5.55 4.32 3.51
C GLU A 57 4.50 3.21 3.73
N GLN A 58 4.85 1.96 3.44
CA GLN A 58 4.00 0.80 3.67
C GLN A 58 3.65 0.64 5.16
N GLN A 59 4.62 0.78 6.07
CA GLN A 59 4.37 0.74 7.51
C GLN A 59 3.51 1.92 7.96
N ARG A 60 3.85 3.14 7.52
CA ARG A 60 3.10 4.35 7.86
C ARG A 60 1.64 4.27 7.42
N GLU A 61 1.38 3.81 6.21
CA GLU A 61 0.03 3.69 5.67
C GLU A 61 -0.76 2.53 6.29
N ALA A 62 -0.11 1.42 6.65
CA ALA A 62 -0.75 0.34 7.40
C ALA A 62 -1.23 0.82 8.78
N GLU A 63 -0.37 1.55 9.51
CA GLU A 63 -0.72 2.13 10.81
C GLU A 63 -1.85 3.16 10.70
N ALA A 64 -1.80 4.01 9.67
CA ALA A 64 -2.84 4.99 9.40
C ALA A 64 -4.19 4.30 9.12
N LEU A 65 -4.21 3.25 8.29
CA LEU A 65 -5.42 2.49 7.96
C LEU A 65 -6.00 1.82 9.21
N ILE A 66 -5.16 1.14 10.00
CA ILE A 66 -5.58 0.48 11.25
C ILE A 66 -6.23 1.48 12.21
N LYS A 67 -5.61 2.66 12.35
CA LYS A 67 -6.10 3.72 13.23
C LYS A 67 -7.38 4.38 12.70
N GLU A 68 -7.42 4.73 11.43
CA GLU A 68 -8.57 5.39 10.79
C GLU A 68 -9.82 4.52 10.88
N GLU A 69 -9.69 3.22 10.65
CA GLU A 69 -10.81 2.29 10.69
C GLU A 69 -11.08 1.70 12.07
N ASN A 70 -10.27 2.04 13.08
CA ASN A 70 -10.33 1.48 14.43
C ASN A 70 -10.33 -0.06 14.41
N LEU A 71 -9.38 -0.63 13.66
CA LEU A 71 -9.26 -2.08 13.51
C LEU A 71 -8.62 -2.73 14.76
N ASN A 72 -8.86 -4.03 14.93
CA ASN A 72 -8.04 -4.83 15.82
C ASN A 72 -6.61 -4.89 15.26
N GLU A 73 -5.67 -4.24 15.93
CA GLU A 73 -4.31 -4.04 15.41
C GLU A 73 -3.59 -5.36 15.08
N GLU A 74 -3.59 -6.31 16.01
CA GLU A 74 -2.87 -7.58 15.81
C GLU A 74 -3.47 -8.38 14.64
N ALA A 75 -4.80 -8.51 14.61
CA ALA A 75 -5.49 -9.22 13.53
C ALA A 75 -5.32 -8.52 12.18
N ALA A 76 -5.38 -7.18 12.15
CA ALA A 76 -5.17 -6.39 10.95
C ALA A 76 -3.75 -6.53 10.41
N ARG A 77 -2.72 -6.42 11.26
CA ARG A 77 -1.31 -6.63 10.84
C ARG A 77 -1.10 -8.02 10.26
N ARG A 78 -1.65 -9.07 10.90
CA ARG A 78 -1.58 -10.45 10.36
C ARG A 78 -2.28 -10.55 8.99
N TYR A 79 -3.50 -10.06 8.87
CA TYR A 79 -4.27 -10.12 7.62
C TYR A 79 -3.60 -9.36 6.48
N ILE A 80 -3.10 -8.14 6.75
CA ILE A 80 -2.37 -7.33 5.77
C ILE A 80 -1.10 -8.06 5.33
N ARG A 81 -0.30 -8.59 6.27
CA ARG A 81 0.93 -9.34 5.96
C ARG A 81 0.66 -10.56 5.08
N THR A 82 -0.36 -11.35 5.43
CA THR A 82 -0.78 -12.52 4.64
C THR A 82 -1.24 -12.10 3.24
N SER A 83 -2.03 -11.02 3.15
CA SER A 83 -2.55 -10.50 1.88
C SER A 83 -1.45 -9.95 0.97
N LEU A 84 -0.44 -9.27 1.54
CA LEU A 84 0.73 -8.81 0.79
C LEU A 84 1.55 -9.97 0.25
N LYS A 85 1.77 -11.02 1.07
CA LYS A 85 2.46 -12.24 0.63
C LYS A 85 1.72 -12.97 -0.49
N ARG A 86 0.38 -12.93 -0.47
CA ARG A 86 -0.47 -13.50 -1.53
C ARG A 86 -0.66 -12.56 -2.72
N GLU A 87 -0.29 -11.29 -2.58
CA GLU A 87 -0.52 -10.20 -3.55
C GLU A 87 -2.00 -9.85 -3.82
N TYR A 88 -2.93 -10.35 -2.98
CA TYR A 88 -4.35 -9.99 -3.01
C TYR A 88 -4.99 -10.12 -1.62
N ALA A 89 -6.02 -9.32 -1.37
CA ALA A 89 -6.89 -9.45 -0.20
C ALA A 89 -8.06 -10.39 -0.50
N THR A 90 -8.52 -11.15 0.49
CA THR A 90 -9.66 -12.07 0.35
C THR A 90 -10.69 -11.87 1.46
N GLU A 91 -11.98 -11.90 1.11
CA GLU A 91 -13.07 -11.91 2.09
C GLU A 91 -13.39 -13.32 2.61
N ASN A 92 -12.77 -14.35 2.02
CA ASN A 92 -12.96 -15.74 2.41
C ASN A 92 -12.31 -16.03 3.77
N GLY A 93 -12.96 -16.90 4.55
CA GLY A 93 -12.51 -17.22 5.91
C GLY A 93 -12.91 -16.16 6.93
N THR A 94 -12.21 -16.14 8.07
CA THR A 94 -12.54 -15.26 9.21
C THR A 94 -11.55 -14.13 9.42
N GLU A 95 -10.36 -14.19 8.80
CA GLU A 95 -9.26 -13.24 9.07
C GLU A 95 -9.69 -11.78 8.89
N LEU A 96 -10.41 -11.46 7.80
CA LEU A 96 -10.94 -10.11 7.59
C LEU A 96 -11.93 -9.69 8.69
N ASN A 97 -12.80 -10.60 9.12
CA ASN A 97 -13.80 -10.30 10.16
C ASN A 97 -13.12 -10.04 11.51
N GLU A 98 -12.03 -10.76 11.81
CA GLU A 98 -11.23 -10.57 13.03
C GLU A 98 -10.55 -9.20 13.09
N THR A 99 -10.31 -8.56 11.94
CA THR A 99 -9.76 -7.19 11.89
C THR A 99 -10.76 -6.14 12.34
N LEU A 100 -12.07 -6.42 12.24
CA LEU A 100 -13.10 -5.42 12.50
C LEU A 100 -13.21 -5.10 13.99
N PRO A 101 -13.55 -3.86 14.37
CA PRO A 101 -13.86 -3.53 15.75
C PRO A 101 -15.02 -4.40 16.26
N LYS A 102 -15.12 -4.54 17.59
CA LYS A 102 -16.22 -5.26 18.24
C LYS A 102 -17.56 -4.60 17.93
N LEU A 103 -18.18 -5.06 16.85
CA LEU A 103 -19.52 -4.75 16.41
C LEU A 103 -20.27 -6.07 16.28
N SER A 104 -21.52 -6.11 16.72
CA SER A 104 -22.36 -7.29 16.49
C SER A 104 -22.49 -7.53 14.98
N PRO A 105 -22.30 -8.76 14.48
CA PRO A 105 -22.56 -9.09 13.07
C PRO A 105 -24.02 -8.82 12.64
N LEU A 106 -24.94 -8.74 13.60
CA LEU A 106 -26.35 -8.40 13.38
C LEU A 106 -26.58 -6.88 13.26
N ASN A 107 -25.56 -6.06 13.54
CA ASN A 107 -25.65 -4.62 13.32
C ASN A 107 -25.66 -4.33 11.81
N PRO A 108 -26.67 -3.61 11.28
CA PRO A 108 -26.75 -3.28 9.85
C PRO A 108 -25.50 -2.57 9.31
N GLN A 109 -24.81 -1.79 10.14
CA GLN A 109 -23.58 -1.07 9.78
C GLN A 109 -22.37 -2.01 9.63
N TYR A 110 -22.42 -3.22 10.18
CA TYR A 110 -21.32 -4.19 10.12
C TYR A 110 -20.95 -4.52 8.67
N LYS A 111 -21.93 -4.78 7.81
CA LYS A 111 -21.70 -5.12 6.41
C LYS A 111 -21.02 -3.98 5.66
N THR A 112 -21.49 -2.75 5.87
CA THR A 112 -20.92 -1.55 5.24
C THR A 112 -19.49 -1.30 5.73
N LYS A 113 -19.24 -1.43 7.04
CA LYS A 113 -17.89 -1.31 7.63
C LYS A 113 -16.96 -2.37 7.03
N LYS A 114 -17.39 -3.65 6.99
CA LYS A 114 -16.63 -4.74 6.39
C LYS A 114 -16.24 -4.45 4.94
N GLN A 115 -17.21 -4.03 4.12
CA GLN A 115 -16.97 -3.72 2.71
C GLN A 115 -15.98 -2.55 2.56
N THR A 116 -16.11 -1.51 3.38
CA THR A 116 -15.23 -0.33 3.36
C THR A 116 -13.80 -0.71 3.74
N VAL A 117 -13.63 -1.47 4.82
CA VAL A 117 -12.33 -1.96 5.27
C VAL A 117 -11.69 -2.87 4.20
N PHE A 118 -12.48 -3.77 3.60
CA PHE A 118 -11.99 -4.65 2.54
C PHE A 118 -11.49 -3.85 1.32
N GLN A 119 -12.23 -2.85 0.88
CA GLN A 119 -11.82 -1.99 -0.24
C GLN A 119 -10.55 -1.21 0.07
N LYS A 120 -10.45 -0.62 1.27
CA LYS A 120 -9.25 0.13 1.70
C LYS A 120 -8.03 -0.79 1.77
N ILE A 121 -8.17 -1.97 2.36
CA ILE A 121 -7.08 -2.95 2.41
C ILE A 121 -6.73 -3.41 1.00
N GLY A 122 -7.70 -3.74 0.14
CA GLY A 122 -7.47 -4.11 -1.25
C GLY A 122 -6.63 -3.06 -2.01
N ALA A 123 -7.00 -1.78 -1.90
CA ALA A 123 -6.23 -0.68 -2.48
C ALA A 123 -4.81 -0.57 -1.90
N PHE A 124 -4.64 -0.77 -0.59
CA PHE A 124 -3.33 -0.84 0.06
C PHE A 124 -2.49 -2.00 -0.49
N ILE A 125 -3.06 -3.20 -0.66
CA ILE A 125 -2.36 -4.36 -1.22
C ILE A 125 -1.95 -4.08 -2.67
N ASP A 126 -2.82 -3.52 -3.50
CA ASP A 126 -2.46 -3.19 -4.89
C ASP A 126 -1.31 -2.17 -4.98
N LYS A 127 -1.30 -1.19 -4.07
CA LYS A 127 -0.23 -0.21 -3.95
C LYS A 127 1.09 -0.87 -3.53
N PHE A 128 1.10 -1.74 -2.52
CA PHE A 128 2.34 -2.23 -1.90
C PHE A 128 2.73 -3.68 -2.23
N LYS A 129 1.94 -4.44 -3.01
CA LYS A 129 2.35 -5.79 -3.46
C LYS A 129 3.67 -5.73 -4.22
N GLY A 130 4.58 -6.65 -3.89
CA GLY A 130 5.94 -6.72 -4.43
C GLY A 130 6.98 -5.82 -3.75
N VAL A 131 6.61 -4.98 -2.77
CA VAL A 131 7.57 -4.12 -2.02
C VAL A 131 8.43 -4.90 -1.02
N GLY A 132 7.92 -6.03 -0.50
CA GLY A 132 8.57 -6.80 0.56
C GLY A 132 8.42 -6.14 1.94
N GLY A 133 9.39 -6.35 2.83
CA GLY A 133 9.42 -5.76 4.16
C GLY A 133 8.51 -6.44 5.19
N ASN A 134 8.46 -5.84 6.39
CA ASN A 134 7.65 -6.30 7.52
C ASN A 134 6.65 -5.22 7.92
N ILE A 135 5.45 -5.68 8.33
CA ILE A 135 4.36 -4.90 8.94
C ILE A 135 3.95 -5.56 10.25
#